data_AF-A0A957RL41-F1
#
_entry.id   AF-A0A957RL41-F1
#
_cell.length_a   1.000
_cell.length_b   1.000
_cell.length_c   1.000
_cell.angle_alpha   90.00
_cell.angle_beta   90.00
_cell.angle_gamma   90.00
#
_symmetry.space_group_name_H-M   'P 1'
#
loop_
_entity.id
_entity.type
_entity.pdbx_description
1 polymer ?
#
loop_
_entity_poly.entity_id
_entity_poly.type
_entity_poly.pdbx_seq_one_letter_code
_entity_poly.pdbx_strand_id
1 'polypeptide(L)'
;LRPGDRVLLADGPLRVGAVVVVAAPQRLLVHRVVAFVAARDGSEPGFVITRGDGVRHCDAPSPLASVLGRVVAVERNGRRRPVPERLRAPRLLVHMAVRWQQKQQRHRWK
;
A
#
# COMPACT_ATOMS: atom_id res chain seq x y z
N LEU A 1 -1.68 0.91 -14.30
CA LEU A 1 -2.33 2.17 -14.73
C LEU A 1 -1.68 2.63 -16.02
N ARG A 2 -2.35 3.48 -16.78
CA ARG A 2 -1.82 4.14 -17.98
C ARG A 2 -1.77 5.65 -17.75
N PRO A 3 -0.84 6.38 -18.40
CA PRO A 3 -0.90 7.84 -18.44
C PRO A 3 -2.29 8.32 -18.90
N GLY A 4 -2.83 9.33 -18.21
CA GLY A 4 -4.18 9.85 -18.46
C GLY A 4 -5.30 9.14 -17.69
N ASP A 5 -5.03 8.02 -17.01
CA ASP A 5 -5.98 7.41 -16.08
C ASP A 5 -6.26 8.36 -14.89
N ARG A 6 -7.52 8.46 -14.49
CA ARG A 6 -7.90 9.05 -13.19
C ARG A 6 -8.26 7.95 -12.21
N VAL A 7 -7.90 8.14 -10.95
CA VAL A 7 -8.12 7.17 -9.88
C VAL A 7 -9.16 7.74 -8.93
N LEU A 8 -10.24 7.00 -8.71
CA LEU A 8 -11.28 7.39 -7.76
C LEU A 8 -10.97 6.75 -6.41
N LEU A 9 -10.89 7.59 -5.39
CA LEU A 9 -10.64 7.19 -4.02
C LEU A 9 -11.95 7.16 -3.23
N ALA A 10 -12.00 6.27 -2.26
CA ALA A 10 -13.01 6.29 -1.21
C ALA A 10 -12.31 6.21 0.15
N ASP A 11 -12.90 6.91 1.10
CA ASP A 11 -12.55 6.78 2.51
C ASP A 11 -13.10 5.47 3.09
N GLY A 12 -12.67 5.16 4.32
CA GLY A 12 -13.15 4.02 5.08
C GLY A 12 -12.08 2.96 5.36
N PRO A 13 -12.48 1.83 5.97
CA PRO A 13 -11.54 0.85 6.48
C PRO A 13 -10.72 0.21 5.36
N LEU A 14 -9.40 0.25 5.54
CA LEU A 14 -8.46 -0.45 4.68
C LEU A 14 -8.37 -1.92 5.10
N ARG A 15 -8.24 -2.81 4.10
CA ARG A 15 -8.09 -4.25 4.30
C ARG A 15 -7.02 -4.81 3.38
N VAL A 16 -6.47 -5.96 3.75
CA VAL A 16 -5.59 -6.73 2.87
C VAL A 16 -6.33 -7.05 1.57
N GLY A 17 -5.65 -6.88 0.45
CA GLY A 17 -6.22 -7.03 -0.88
C GLY A 17 -6.83 -5.76 -1.47
N ALA A 18 -7.05 -4.70 -0.68
CA ALA A 18 -7.46 -3.40 -1.19
C ALA A 18 -6.34 -2.77 -2.05
N VAL A 19 -6.70 -2.04 -3.10
CA VAL A 19 -5.75 -1.18 -3.82
C VAL A 19 -5.80 0.20 -3.20
N VAL A 20 -4.65 0.80 -2.94
CA VAL A 20 -4.55 2.09 -2.25
C VAL A 20 -3.62 3.03 -3.00
N VAL A 21 -3.85 4.34 -2.85
CA VAL A 21 -2.84 5.36 -3.19
C VAL A 21 -1.99 5.61 -1.95
N VAL A 22 -0.67 5.49 -2.10
CA VAL A 22 0.30 5.83 -1.07
C VAL A 22 1.13 7.02 -1.53
N ALA A 23 1.23 8.04 -0.69
CA ALA A 23 2.19 9.12 -0.85
C ALA A 23 3.58 8.63 -0.42
N ALA A 24 4.51 8.60 -1.38
CA ALA A 24 5.94 8.40 -1.15
C ALA A 24 6.69 9.72 -1.42
N PRO A 25 7.92 9.90 -0.91
CA PRO A 25 8.60 11.20 -0.91
C PRO A 25 8.67 11.94 -2.26
N GLN A 26 8.67 11.23 -3.39
CA GLN A 26 8.78 11.82 -4.73
C GLN A 26 7.71 11.32 -5.70
N ARG A 27 6.75 10.51 -5.26
CA ARG A 27 5.76 9.90 -6.15
C ARG A 27 4.53 9.39 -5.41
N LEU A 28 3.44 9.24 -6.15
CA LEU A 28 2.28 8.46 -5.73
C LEU A 28 2.41 7.02 -6.22
N LEU A 29 2.09 6.07 -5.35
CA LEU A 29 2.05 4.65 -5.68
C LEU A 29 0.60 4.15 -5.62
N VAL A 30 0.17 3.38 -6.64
CA VAL A 30 -1.15 2.74 -6.65
C VAL A 30 -0.96 1.23 -6.60
N HIS A 31 -0.89 0.69 -5.39
CA HIS A 31 -0.51 -0.69 -5.16
C HIS A 31 -1.51 -1.41 -4.24
N ARG A 32 -1.45 -2.74 -4.24
CA ARG A 32 -2.34 -3.56 -3.43
C ARG A 32 -1.77 -3.77 -2.04
N VAL A 33 -2.57 -3.56 -1.01
CA VAL A 33 -2.24 -3.89 0.38
C VAL A 33 -2.05 -5.39 0.51
N VAL A 34 -0.92 -5.80 1.05
CA VAL A 34 -0.61 -7.21 1.33
C VAL A 34 -0.53 -7.50 2.83
N ALA A 35 -0.25 -6.48 3.65
CA ALA A 35 -0.23 -6.60 5.11
C ALA A 35 -0.33 -5.24 5.81
N PHE A 36 -0.71 -5.28 7.08
CA PHE A 36 -0.55 -4.20 8.04
C PHE A 36 0.44 -4.62 9.11
N VAL A 37 1.15 -3.66 9.69
CA VAL A 37 2.17 -3.91 10.71
C VAL A 37 2.01 -2.87 11.82
N ALA A 38 2.10 -3.33 13.07
CA ALA A 38 2.15 -2.49 14.25
C ALA A 38 3.22 -1.40 14.14
N ALA A 39 2.97 -0.25 14.77
CA ALA A 39 4.05 0.64 15.14
C ALA A 39 4.92 0.00 16.24
N ARG A 40 6.12 0.56 16.44
CA ARG A 40 7.09 0.04 17.43
C ARG A 40 6.60 0.14 18.87
N ASP A 41 5.73 1.09 19.16
CA ASP A 41 5.09 1.30 20.45
C ASP A 41 3.92 0.33 20.69
N GLY A 42 3.66 -0.60 19.76
CA GLY A 42 2.55 -1.55 19.85
C GLY A 42 1.20 -0.95 19.46
N SER A 43 1.13 0.31 19.01
CA SER A 43 -0.10 0.88 18.46
C SER A 43 -0.40 0.28 17.07
N GLU A 44 -1.67 -0.03 16.81
CA GLU A 44 -2.11 -0.81 15.65
C GLU A 44 -3.14 -0.07 14.79
N PRO A 45 -3.03 -0.12 13.45
CA PRO A 45 -1.83 -0.40 12.65
C PRO A 45 -1.04 0.88 12.35
N GLY A 46 0.27 0.85 12.57
CA GLY A 46 1.16 1.99 12.28
C GLY A 46 1.62 2.06 10.81
N PHE A 47 1.74 0.92 10.15
CA PHE A 47 2.32 0.79 8.81
C PHE A 47 1.50 -0.13 7.90
N VAL A 48 1.63 0.11 6.60
CA VAL A 48 1.07 -0.71 5.52
C VAL A 48 2.20 -1.24 4.64
N ILE A 49 2.09 -2.51 4.22
CA ILE A 49 2.93 -3.08 3.18
C ILE A 49 2.06 -3.24 1.93
N THR A 50 2.54 -2.67 0.83
CA THR A 50 1.89 -2.75 -0.47
C THR A 50 2.73 -3.54 -1.47
N ARG A 51 2.10 -3.94 -2.58
CA ARG A 51 2.77 -4.55 -3.72
C ARG A 51 2.02 -4.20 -5.01
N GLY A 52 2.74 -3.81 -6.05
CA GLY A 52 2.14 -3.64 -7.38
C GLY A 52 1.68 -4.99 -7.96
N ASP A 53 0.53 -5.02 -8.63
CA ASP A 53 -0.04 -6.28 -9.16
C ASP A 53 0.85 -6.97 -10.21
N GLY A 54 1.75 -6.23 -10.86
CA GLY A 54 2.70 -6.75 -11.87
C GLY A 54 4.12 -7.03 -11.35
N VAL A 55 4.38 -6.84 -10.05
CA VAL A 55 5.73 -7.01 -9.47
C VAL A 55 5.79 -8.19 -8.50
N ARG A 56 6.96 -8.82 -8.40
CA ARG A 56 7.17 -10.00 -7.53
C ARG A 56 7.41 -9.65 -6.06
N HIS A 57 8.05 -8.51 -5.80
CA HIS A 57 8.47 -8.09 -4.47
C HIS A 57 7.52 -7.04 -3.89
N CYS A 58 7.34 -7.09 -2.57
CA CYS A 58 6.60 -6.06 -1.84
C CYS A 58 7.40 -4.76 -1.76
N ASP A 59 6.69 -3.66 -1.61
CA ASP A 59 7.27 -2.37 -1.30
C ASP A 59 7.75 -2.33 0.16
N ALA A 60 8.61 -1.35 0.45
CA ALA A 60 8.96 -0.98 1.81
C ALA A 60 7.70 -0.61 2.63
N PRO A 61 7.60 -1.03 3.91
CA PRO A 61 6.57 -0.53 4.80
C PRO A 61 6.47 1.00 4.76
N SER A 62 5.25 1.49 4.53
CA SER A 62 4.91 2.90 4.51
C SER A 62 4.04 3.23 5.73
N PRO A 63 4.15 4.42 6.34
CA PRO A 63 3.25 4.82 7.41
C PRO A 63 1.79 4.70 6.95
N LEU A 64 0.89 4.20 7.80
CA LEU A 64 -0.52 4.11 7.43
C LEU A 64 -1.10 5.49 7.07
N ALA A 65 -0.62 6.53 7.77
CA ALA A 65 -0.97 7.93 7.52
C ALA A 65 -0.55 8.45 6.14
N SER A 66 0.35 7.77 5.41
CA SER A 66 0.70 8.17 4.04
C SER A 66 -0.24 7.56 2.99
N VAL A 67 -1.23 6.75 3.41
CA VAL A 67 -2.29 6.27 2.52
C VAL A 67 -3.30 7.37 2.30
N LEU A 68 -3.48 7.78 1.04
CA LEU A 68 -4.42 8.83 0.66
C LEU A 68 -5.86 8.30 0.51
N GLY A 69 -6.04 6.99 0.33
CA GLY A 69 -7.36 6.37 0.23
C GLY A 69 -7.36 5.06 -0.53
N ARG A 70 -8.50 4.36 -0.48
CA ARG A 70 -8.73 3.13 -1.22
C ARG A 70 -9.17 3.45 -2.64
N VAL A 71 -8.52 2.84 -3.62
CA VAL A 71 -8.91 2.91 -5.02
C VAL A 71 -10.13 2.04 -5.26
N VAL A 72 -11.24 2.66 -5.64
CA VAL A 72 -12.50 1.95 -5.94
C VAL A 72 -12.76 1.83 -7.44
N ALA A 73 -12.20 2.74 -8.24
CA ALA A 73 -12.32 2.70 -9.69
C ALA A 73 -11.17 3.44 -10.37
N VAL A 74 -10.95 3.07 -11.63
CA VAL A 74 -10.10 3.80 -12.56
C VAL A 74 -10.96 4.32 -13.69
N GLU A 75 -10.88 5.60 -14.00
CA GLU A 75 -11.49 6.20 -15.17
C GLU A 75 -10.47 6.29 -16.29
N ARG A 76 -10.83 5.79 -17.47
CA ARG A 76 -10.02 5.85 -18.69
C ARG A 76 -10.93 6.15 -19.87
N ASN A 77 -10.61 7.20 -20.64
CA ASN A 77 -11.38 7.61 -21.82
C ASN A 77 -12.88 7.76 -21.51
N GLY A 78 -13.20 8.45 -20.40
CA GLY A 78 -14.58 8.66 -19.93
C GLY A 78 -15.29 7.40 -19.42
N ARG A 79 -14.63 6.23 -19.38
CA ARG A 79 -15.22 4.98 -18.88
C ARG A 79 -14.67 4.64 -17.50
N ARG A 80 -15.58 4.49 -16.54
CA ARG A 80 -15.27 4.01 -15.19
C ARG A 80 -15.11 2.49 -15.18
N ARG A 81 -14.01 2.02 -14.59
CA ARG A 81 -13.72 0.59 -14.41
C ARG A 81 -13.56 0.31 -12.91
N PRO A 82 -14.41 -0.51 -12.29
CA PRO A 82 -14.28 -0.84 -10.87
C PRO A 82 -12.99 -1.61 -10.62
N VAL A 83 -12.36 -1.36 -9.48
CA VAL A 83 -11.17 -2.11 -9.05
C VAL A 83 -11.60 -3.24 -8.12
N PRO A 84 -11.36 -4.51 -8.49
CA PRO A 84 -11.75 -5.62 -7.65
C PRO A 84 -10.83 -5.70 -6.43
N GLU A 85 -11.44 -5.98 -5.30
CA GLU A 85 -10.73 -6.41 -4.12
C GLU A 85 -10.38 -7.87 -4.29
N ARG A 86 -9.08 -8.17 -4.30
CA ARG A 86 -8.60 -9.55 -4.43
C ARG A 86 -8.14 -9.99 -3.06
N LEU A 87 -8.97 -10.77 -2.38
CA LEU A 87 -8.60 -11.44 -1.14
C LEU A 87 -7.67 -12.62 -1.48
N ARG A 88 -6.36 -12.41 -1.43
CA ARG A 88 -5.38 -13.51 -1.33
C ARG A 88 -4.20 -13.08 -0.48
N ALA A 89 -3.91 -13.81 0.60
CA ALA A 89 -2.60 -13.79 1.23
C ALA A 89 -2.29 -15.13 1.91
N PRO A 90 -1.19 -15.83 1.55
CA PRO A 90 -0.49 -16.70 2.49
C PRO A 90 0.43 -15.85 3.38
N ARG A 91 0.41 -16.14 4.69
CA ARG A 91 1.01 -15.36 5.79
C ARG A 91 2.55 -15.25 5.81
N LEU A 92 3.26 -15.99 4.95
CA LEU A 92 4.70 -16.28 5.13
C LEU A 92 5.66 -15.16 4.70
N LEU A 93 5.29 -14.26 3.80
CA LEU A 93 6.23 -13.25 3.25
C LEU A 93 6.32 -11.94 4.07
N VAL A 94 5.41 -11.75 5.03
CA VAL A 94 5.29 -10.49 5.81
C VAL A 94 6.39 -10.36 6.87
N HIS A 95 6.74 -11.47 7.53
CA HIS A 95 7.66 -11.46 8.67
C HIS A 95 9.11 -11.09 8.30
N MET A 96 9.54 -11.32 7.05
CA MET A 96 10.90 -11.01 6.61
C MET A 96 11.07 -9.54 6.20
N ALA A 97 10.06 -8.91 5.59
CA ALA A 97 10.12 -7.50 5.16
C ALA A 97 10.21 -6.53 6.33
N VAL A 98 9.54 -6.84 7.45
CA VAL A 98 9.56 -6.02 8.68
C VAL A 98 10.95 -5.98 9.32
N ARG A 99 11.68 -7.11 9.30
CA ARG A 99 13.02 -7.22 9.91
C ARG A 99 14.11 -6.47 9.13
N TRP A 100 13.97 -6.36 7.81
CA TRP A 100 15.00 -5.74 6.96
C TRP A 100 15.03 -4.20 7.08
N GLN A 101 13.86 -3.55 7.26
CA GLN A 101 13.78 -2.09 7.32
C GLN A 101 14.03 -1.50 8.73
N GLN A 102 13.77 -2.25 9.81
CA GLN A 102 14.15 -1.81 11.17
C GLN A 102 15.65 -1.58 11.32
N LYS A 103 16.48 -2.26 10.52
CA LYS A 103 17.93 -2.08 10.46
C LYS A 103 18.34 -0.81 9.71
N GLN A 104 17.58 -0.39 8.68
CA GLN A 104 17.91 0.78 7.86
C GLN A 104 17.45 2.13 8.45
N GLN A 105 16.39 2.15 9.26
CA GLN A 105 15.94 3.41 9.91
C GLN A 105 16.81 3.84 11.10
N ARG A 106 17.76 3.02 11.56
CA ARG A 106 18.73 3.42 12.60
C ARG A 106 19.77 4.44 12.13
N HIS A 107 19.90 4.69 10.82
CA HIS A 107 20.99 5.48 10.25
C HIS A 107 20.55 6.77 9.54
N ARG A 108 19.27 7.15 9.61
CA ARG A 108 18.74 8.32 8.87
C ARG A 108 18.26 9.48 9.74
N TRP A 109 18.60 9.45 11.02
CA TRP A 109 18.48 10.58 11.95
C TRP A 109 19.81 10.73 12.68
N LYS A 110 20.70 11.51 12.06
CA LYS A 110 21.77 12.29 12.70
C LYS A 110 21.70 13.68 12.11
#